data_AF-A0A699J426-F1
#
_entry.id   AF-A0A699J426-F1
#
_cell.length_a   1.000
_cell.length_b   1.000
_cell.length_c   1.000
_cell.angle_alpha   90.00
_cell.angle_beta   90.00
_cell.angle_gamma   90.00
#
_symmetry.space_group_name_H-M   'P 1'
#
loop_
_entity.id
_entity.type
_entity.pdbx_description
1 polymer ?
#
loop_
_entity_poly.entity_id
_entity_poly.type
_entity_poly.pdbx_seq_one_letter_code
_entity_poly.pdbx_strand_id
1 'polypeptide(L)' 'AIQADGRIECEPCDGRGWLLCDFCKGQKTNIKSETNRIYRRCPSCKAVGYLLCTKCKVYKCVTYPDQSDGQF' A
#
# COMPACT_ATOMS: atom_id res chain seq x y z
N ALA A 1 7.20 33.20 9.23
CA ALA A 1 7.60 32.62 7.94
C ALA A 1 6.86 31.31 7.80
N ILE A 2 5.87 31.25 6.90
CA ILE A 2 5.13 30.01 6.61
C ILE A 2 5.93 29.35 5.49
N GLN A 3 6.70 28.31 5.82
CA GLN A 3 7.28 27.43 4.82
C GLN A 3 6.12 26.63 4.24
N ALA A 4 5.52 27.13 3.17
CA ALA A 4 4.62 26.38 2.33
C ALA A 4 5.47 25.53 1.39
N ASP A 5 6.04 24.45 1.93
CA ASP A 5 6.45 23.34 1.09
C ASP A 5 5.17 22.81 0.44
N GLY A 6 4.93 23.20 -0.82
CA GLY A 6 3.72 22.92 -1.59
C GLY A 6 3.55 21.45 -1.97
N ARG A 7 3.67 20.54 -0.99
CA ARG A 7 3.31 19.13 -1.11
C ARG A 7 1.92 18.95 -0.54
N ILE A 8 0.96 18.65 -1.41
CA ILE A 8 -0.34 18.14 -1.00
C ILE A 8 -0.11 16.69 -0.60
N GLU A 9 -0.12 16.41 0.70
CA GLU A 9 -0.13 15.04 1.21
C GLU A 9 -1.36 14.33 0.66
N CYS A 10 -1.17 13.15 0.10
CA CYS A 10 -2.29 12.41 -0.42
C CYS A 10 -2.98 11.71 0.74
N GLU A 11 -4.11 12.27 1.19
CA GLU A 11 -4.96 11.74 2.26
C GLU A 11 -5.17 10.21 2.21
N PRO A 12 -5.50 9.58 1.06
CA PRO A 12 -5.70 8.13 1.05
C PRO A 12 -4.42 7.32 1.27
N CYS A 13 -3.22 7.87 1.04
CA CYS A 13 -1.95 7.17 1.26
C CYS A 13 -1.14 7.74 2.44
N ASP A 14 -1.67 8.74 3.17
CA ASP A 14 -0.94 9.58 4.14
C ASP A 14 0.44 10.02 3.60
N GLY A 15 0.53 10.34 2.31
CA GLY A 15 1.80 10.66 1.66
C GLY A 15 2.78 9.49 1.42
N ARG A 16 2.50 8.27 1.88
CA ARG A 16 3.39 7.08 1.76
C ARG A 16 3.47 6.49 0.35
N GLY A 17 2.55 6.84 -0.54
CA GLY A 17 2.50 6.32 -1.92
C GLY A 17 1.91 4.90 -2.08
N TRP A 18 1.70 4.16 -0.99
CA TRP A 18 1.12 2.82 -0.98
C TRP A 18 0.20 2.63 0.23
N LEU A 19 -0.64 1.61 0.15
CA LEU A 19 -1.67 1.27 1.12
C LEU A 19 -1.53 -0.19 1.53
N LEU A 20 -1.74 -0.49 2.81
CA LEU A 20 -1.81 -1.88 3.25
C LEU A 20 -2.99 -2.56 2.54
N CYS A 21 -2.82 -3.80 2.07
CA CYS A 21 -3.92 -4.50 1.44
C CYS A 21 -4.96 -4.89 2.49
N ASP A 22 -6.13 -4.27 2.47
CA ASP A 22 -7.20 -4.50 3.47
C ASP A 22 -7.67 -5.96 3.50
N PHE A 23 -7.63 -6.63 2.36
CA PHE A 23 -8.05 -8.02 2.24
C PHE A 23 -7.16 -8.99 3.02
N CYS A 24 -5.83 -8.82 2.92
CA CYS A 24 -4.89 -9.71 3.60
C CYS A 24 -4.22 -9.11 4.82
N LYS A 25 -4.41 -7.80 5.07
CA LYS A 25 -3.78 -7.03 6.14
C LYS A 25 -2.27 -7.31 6.29
N GLY A 26 -1.57 -7.46 5.16
CA GLY A 26 -0.15 -7.79 5.12
C GLY A 26 0.23 -9.29 5.22
N GLN A 27 -0.72 -10.22 5.39
CA GLN A 27 -0.46 -11.67 5.54
C GLN A 27 0.01 -12.36 4.25
N LYS A 28 -0.31 -11.80 3.06
CA LYS A 28 0.14 -12.18 1.70
C LYS A 28 -0.26 -13.56 1.18
N THR A 29 -0.19 -14.60 2.02
CA THR A 29 -0.43 -16.01 1.69
C THR A 29 -1.30 -16.68 2.75
N ASN A 30 -1.91 -17.81 2.40
CA ASN A 30 -2.79 -18.59 3.29
C ASN A 30 -3.90 -17.73 3.95
N ILE A 31 -4.48 -16.82 3.18
CA ILE A 31 -5.49 -15.90 3.69
C ILE A 31 -6.82 -16.62 3.73
N LYS A 32 -7.45 -16.58 4.90
CA LYS A 32 -8.79 -17.13 5.12
C LYS A 32 -9.81 -16.01 4.90
N SER A 33 -10.67 -16.20 3.91
CA SER A 33 -11.80 -15.32 3.64
C SER A 33 -12.89 -15.47 4.69
N GLU A 34 -13.77 -14.48 4.81
CA GLU A 34 -14.98 -14.54 5.65
C GLU A 34 -15.87 -15.74 5.27
N THR A 35 -15.85 -16.13 4.00
CA THR A 35 -16.54 -17.32 3.45
C THR A 35 -15.82 -18.65 3.74
N ASN A 36 -14.87 -18.70 4.68
CA ASN A 36 -14.00 -19.84 5.02
C ASN A 36 -13.11 -20.36 3.87
N ARG A 37 -13.13 -19.72 2.70
CA ARG A 37 -12.25 -20.08 1.58
C ARG A 37 -10.82 -19.67 1.87
N ILE A 38 -9.87 -20.58 1.65
CA ILE A 38 -8.44 -20.34 1.84
C ILE A 38 -7.80 -20.01 0.49
N TYR A 39 -7.15 -18.85 0.42
CA TYR A 39 -6.38 -18.43 -0.75
C TYR A 39 -4.88 -18.61 -0.48
N ARG A 40 -4.21 -19.41 -1.32
CA ARG A 40 -2.73 -19.59 -1.22
C ARG A 40 -1.98 -18.28 -1.41
N ARG A 41 -2.44 -17.41 -2.31
CA ARG A 41 -1.94 -16.05 -2.52
C ARG A 41 -3.12 -15.09 -2.43
N CYS A 42 -2.93 -13.92 -1.82
CA CYS A 42 -3.97 -12.90 -1.75
C CYS A 42 -4.55 -12.61 -3.14
N PRO A 43 -5.86 -12.72 -3.36
CA PRO A 43 -6.46 -12.39 -4.65
C PRO A 43 -6.35 -10.88 -4.96
N SER A 44 -6.43 -10.00 -3.95
CA SER A 44 -6.38 -8.55 -4.14
C SER A 44 -4.97 -8.01 -4.41
N CYS A 45 -3.97 -8.40 -3.62
CA CYS A 45 -2.59 -7.90 -3.79
C CYS A 45 -1.64 -8.92 -4.43
N LYS A 46 -2.11 -10.10 -4.85
CA LYS A 46 -1.29 -11.13 -5.50
C LYS A 46 -0.02 -11.51 -4.73
N ALA A 47 -0.13 -11.61 -3.40
CA ALA A 47 0.96 -11.88 -2.44
C ALA A 47 1.99 -10.74 -2.24
N VAL A 48 1.68 -9.53 -2.70
CA VAL A 48 2.51 -8.34 -2.48
C VAL A 48 2.35 -7.81 -1.04
N GLY A 49 1.11 -7.76 -0.54
CA GLY A 49 0.77 -7.36 0.84
C GLY A 49 0.31 -5.90 0.99
N TYR A 50 0.51 -5.09 -0.04
CA TYR A 50 0.14 -3.69 -0.14
C TYR A 50 -0.35 -3.40 -1.57
N LEU A 51 -0.99 -2.25 -1.76
CA LEU A 51 -1.49 -1.74 -3.03
C LEU A 51 -0.86 -0.36 -3.27
N LEU A 52 -0.41 -0.09 -4.49
CA LEU A 52 0.08 1.24 -4.84
C LEU A 52 -1.08 2.23 -4.85
N CYS A 53 -0.89 3.41 -4.28
CA CYS A 53 -1.94 4.42 -4.30
C CYS A 53 -2.06 5.00 -5.72
N THR A 54 -3.23 4.78 -6.33
CA THR A 54 -3.54 5.22 -7.69
C THR A 54 -3.52 6.75 -7.85
N LYS A 55 -3.77 7.48 -6.74
CA LYS A 55 -3.71 8.94 -6.67
C LYS A 55 -2.28 9.47 -6.60
N CYS A 56 -1.39 8.76 -5.90
CA CYS A 56 -0.02 9.20 -5.64
C CYS A 56 0.90 9.02 -6.89
N LYS A 57 0.41 8.40 -8.00
CA LYS A 57 1.12 8.12 -9.27
C LYS A 57 2.63 7.94 -9.08
N VAL A 58 3.00 6.97 -8.25
CA VAL A 58 4.38 6.74 -7.87
C VAL A 58 5.10 6.13 -9.07
N TYR A 59 5.84 6.96 -9.82
CA TYR A 59 6.62 6.58 -11.00
C TYR A 59 7.93 5.83 -10.68
N LYS A 60 8.17 5.52 -9.40
CA LYS A 60 9.34 4.75 -8.99
C LYS A 60 9.03 3.28 -9.21
N CYS A 61 9.84 2.57 -10.00
CA CYS A 61 9.83 1.11 -10.03
C CYS A 61 10.32 0.59 -8.67
N VAL A 62 9.44 0.61 -7.66
CA VAL A 62 9.70 0.02 -6.35
C VAL A 62 9.44 -1.48 -6.44
N THR A 63 10.50 -2.27 -6.37
CA THR A 63 10.42 -3.73 -6.29
C THR A 63 9.67 -4.14 -5.01
N TYR A 64 9.83 -3.36 -3.93
CA TYR A 64 9.03 -3.36 -2.70
C TYR A 64 9.11 -1.96 -2.06
N PRO A 65 8.02 -1.42 -1.48
CA PRO A 65 8.09 -0.24 -0.64
C PRO A 65 8.86 -0.59 0.63
N ASP A 66 9.82 0.26 0.96
CA ASP A 66 10.61 0.14 2.17
C ASP A 66 10.20 1.23 3.18
N GLN A 67 10.82 1.23 4.37
CA GLN A 67 10.46 2.16 5.44
C GLN A 67 10.66 3.64 5.07
N SER A 68 11.50 3.92 4.07
CA SER A 68 11.75 5.27 3.56
C SER A 68 10.65 5.78 2.61
N ASP A 69 9.80 4.91 2.03
CA ASP A 69 8.70 5.36 1.16
C ASP A 69 7.57 6.06 1.94
N GLY A 70 7.54 5.95 3.28
CA GLY A 70 6.62 6.67 4.16
C GLY A 70 7.26 7.73 5.03
N GLN A 71 8.55 8.00 4.84
CA GLN A 71 9.31 9.00 5.60
C GLN A 71 9.52 10.21 4.68
N PHE A 72 8.60 11.17 4.75
CA PHE A 72 8.74 12.47 4.11
C PHE A 72 8.68 13.56 5.17
#